data_AF-A0A7S1XQ13-F1
#
_entry.id   AF-A0A7S1XQ13-F1
#
_cell.length_a   1.000
_cell.length_b   1.000
_cell.length_c   1.000
_cell.angle_alpha   90.00
_cell.angle_beta   90.00
_cell.angle_gamma   90.00
#
_symmetry.space_group_name_H-M   'P 1'
#
loop_
_entity.id
_entity.type
_entity.pdbx_description
1 polymer ?
#
loop_
_entity_poly.entity_id
_entity_poly.type
_entity_poly.pdbx_seq_one_letter_code
_entity_poly.pdbx_strand_id
1 'polypeptide(L)'
;GVSAPPSRGEGAAGKGDRARRPAAAAGAPPPQFEELTVPAGGAVFHHQDVWHGSGPNVSPERPRRALGLHYVRADAGFREAPPPDYIYGRYVLGEGDTTVHETFFPIVYTPKGYRSPVCDIACADPRSDP
;
A
#
# COMPACT_ATOMS: atom_id res chain seq x y z
N GLY A 1 33.04 15.68 -11.71
CA GLY A 1 31.94 16.56 -12.15
C GLY A 1 30.64 15.87 -11.82
N VAL A 2 30.04 16.23 -10.68
CA VAL A 2 28.76 15.64 -10.26
C VAL A 2 27.68 16.54 -10.82
N SER A 3 26.93 16.03 -11.80
CA SER A 3 25.80 16.72 -12.41
C SER A 3 24.77 17.05 -11.33
N ALA A 4 24.28 18.29 -11.34
CA ALA A 4 23.18 18.73 -10.49
C ALA A 4 21.95 17.81 -10.69
N PRO A 5 21.11 17.62 -9.64
CA PRO A 5 19.84 16.92 -9.81
C PRO A 5 18.99 17.68 -10.84
N PRO A 6 18.21 16.97 -11.68
CA PRO A 6 17.32 17.63 -12.62
C PRO A 6 16.34 18.51 -11.86
N SER A 7 16.17 19.74 -12.36
CA SER A 7 15.20 20.72 -11.88
C SER A 7 13.82 20.08 -11.74
N ARG A 8 13.11 20.42 -10.65
CA ARG A 8 11.73 20.03 -10.37
C ARG A 8 10.87 20.16 -11.63
N GLY A 9 10.68 19.05 -12.32
CA GLY A 9 9.84 18.99 -13.50
C GLY A 9 8.40 19.19 -13.08
N GLU A 10 7.70 20.09 -13.79
CA GLU A 10 6.25 20.09 -13.80
C GLU A 10 5.79 18.67 -14.17
N GLY A 11 5.26 17.96 -13.17
CA GLY A 11 4.83 16.58 -13.34
C GLY A 11 3.89 16.51 -14.52
N ALA A 12 4.19 15.64 -15.48
CA ALA A 12 3.36 15.37 -16.64
C ALA A 12 1.88 15.31 -16.22
N ALA A 13 1.06 16.11 -16.89
CA ALA A 13 -0.38 16.16 -16.69
C ALA A 13 -0.95 14.74 -16.67
N GLY A 14 -1.43 14.26 -15.51
CA GLY A 14 -2.01 12.92 -15.43
C GLY A 14 -2.37 12.41 -14.03
N LYS A 15 -1.62 12.75 -12.98
CA LYS A 15 -1.93 12.29 -11.60
C LYS A 15 -1.75 13.33 -10.49
N GLY A 16 -0.79 14.24 -10.60
CA GLY A 16 -0.62 15.34 -9.61
C GLY A 16 -1.88 16.21 -9.46
N ASP A 17 -2.65 16.35 -10.55
CA ASP A 17 -3.93 17.09 -10.55
C ASP A 17 -5.00 16.51 -9.62
N ARG A 18 -4.98 15.20 -9.34
CA ARG A 18 -6.00 14.57 -8.49
C ARG A 18 -5.88 14.97 -7.03
N ALA A 19 -4.68 15.28 -6.53
CA ALA A 19 -4.52 15.80 -5.16
C ALA A 19 -4.63 17.33 -5.12
N ARG A 20 -4.21 18.00 -6.18
CA ARG A 20 -4.26 19.47 -6.26
C ARG A 20 -5.69 20.01 -6.27
N ARG A 21 -6.63 19.33 -6.95
CA ARG A 21 -8.04 19.77 -7.01
C ARG A 21 -8.74 19.77 -5.64
N PRO A 22 -8.70 18.68 -4.84
CA PRO A 22 -9.26 18.69 -3.49
C PRO A 22 -8.56 19.65 -2.54
N ALA A 23 -7.22 19.77 -2.63
CA ALA A 23 -6.47 20.73 -1.83
C ALA A 23 -6.94 22.17 -2.11
N ALA A 24 -7.09 22.55 -3.39
CA ALA A 24 -7.61 23.85 -3.77
C ALA A 24 -9.06 24.07 -3.29
N ALA A 25 -9.93 23.07 -3.41
CA ALA A 25 -11.31 23.15 -2.91
C ALA A 25 -11.38 23.31 -1.38
N ALA A 26 -10.40 22.76 -0.65
CA ALA A 26 -10.27 22.90 0.79
C ALA A 26 -9.52 24.18 1.23
N GLY A 27 -9.08 25.03 0.30
CA GLY A 27 -8.24 26.20 0.60
C GLY A 27 -6.85 25.84 1.14
N ALA A 28 -6.42 24.59 0.97
CA ALA A 28 -5.12 24.11 1.41
C ALA A 28 -4.01 24.53 0.42
N PRO A 29 -2.76 24.70 0.89
CA PRO A 29 -1.64 24.96 -0.01
C PRO A 29 -1.47 23.80 -1.00
N PRO A 30 -0.93 24.07 -2.21
CA PRO A 30 -0.70 23.03 -3.19
C PRO A 30 0.18 21.91 -2.62
N PRO A 31 -0.22 20.63 -2.76
CA PRO A 31 0.56 19.52 -2.25
C PRO A 31 1.92 19.46 -2.96
N GLN A 32 2.96 19.22 -2.17
CA GLN A 32 4.29 18.88 -2.68
C GLN A 32 4.35 17.37 -2.90
N PHE A 33 4.98 16.97 -3.99
CA PHE A 33 5.17 15.57 -4.33
C PHE A 33 6.66 15.29 -4.44
N GLU A 34 7.08 14.18 -3.85
CA GLU A 34 8.43 13.65 -3.96
C GLU A 34 8.38 12.35 -4.75
N GLU A 35 9.30 12.18 -5.70
CA GLU A 35 9.42 10.96 -6.48
C GLU A 35 10.55 10.08 -5.91
N LEU A 36 10.21 8.82 -5.65
CA LEU A 36 11.16 7.85 -5.08
C LEU A 36 11.56 6.83 -6.15
N THR A 37 12.87 6.72 -6.38
CA THR A 37 13.44 5.63 -7.18
C THR A 37 13.69 4.44 -6.27
N VAL A 38 13.02 3.32 -6.54
CA VAL A 38 13.13 2.08 -5.77
C VAL A 38 13.88 1.03 -6.59
N PRO A 39 15.10 0.61 -6.20
CA PRO A 39 15.81 -0.46 -6.90
C PRO A 39 15.09 -1.80 -6.75
N ALA A 40 15.40 -2.77 -7.63
CA ALA A 40 14.89 -4.12 -7.49
C ALA A 40 15.27 -4.72 -6.12
N GLY A 41 14.30 -5.33 -5.44
CA GLY A 41 14.46 -5.80 -4.05
C GLY A 41 14.24 -4.73 -2.98
N GLY A 42 14.11 -3.45 -3.38
CA GLY A 42 13.71 -2.37 -2.48
C GLY A 42 12.21 -2.37 -2.19
N ALA A 43 11.83 -1.69 -1.11
CA ALA A 43 10.44 -1.50 -0.70
C ALA A 43 10.21 -0.06 -0.22
N VAL A 44 8.96 0.38 -0.30
CA VAL A 44 8.50 1.66 0.25
C VAL A 44 7.27 1.38 1.11
N PHE A 45 7.24 1.99 2.29
CA PHE A 45 6.11 1.95 3.20
C PHE A 45 5.42 3.30 3.17
N HIS A 46 4.08 3.29 3.09
CA HIS A 46 3.29 4.50 3.22
C HIS A 46 2.07 4.21 4.11
N HIS A 47 1.62 5.23 4.84
CA HIS A 47 0.36 5.16 5.55
C HIS A 47 -0.81 5.18 4.55
N GLN A 48 -1.97 4.63 4.93
CA GLN A 48 -3.16 4.60 4.06
C GLN A 48 -3.61 6.00 3.60
N ASP A 49 -3.38 7.02 4.45
CA ASP A 49 -3.79 8.41 4.18
C ASP A 49 -2.76 9.21 3.35
N VAL A 50 -1.61 8.60 3.01
CA VAL A 50 -0.63 9.26 2.15
C VAL A 50 -1.13 9.27 0.72
N TRP A 51 -1.23 10.45 0.13
CA TRP A 51 -1.48 10.61 -1.30
C TRP A 51 -0.29 10.08 -2.08
N HIS A 52 -0.51 9.07 -2.92
CA HIS A 52 0.54 8.43 -3.69
C HIS A 52 0.04 7.98 -5.05
N GLY A 53 0.98 7.65 -5.93
CA GLY A 53 0.70 7.12 -7.24
C GLY A 53 1.97 6.74 -7.97
N SER A 54 1.81 6.03 -9.08
CA SER A 54 2.91 5.67 -9.94
C SER A 54 2.92 6.54 -11.19
N GLY A 55 4.09 7.10 -11.55
CA GLY A 55 4.31 7.71 -12.86
C GLY A 55 4.16 6.69 -14.01
N PRO A 56 4.01 7.13 -15.26
CA PRO A 56 3.94 6.24 -16.42
C PRO A 56 5.20 5.36 -16.51
N ASN A 57 5.07 4.14 -17.03
CA ASN A 57 6.23 3.35 -17.43
C ASN A 57 6.68 3.83 -18.81
N VAL A 58 7.87 4.42 -18.90
CA VAL A 58 8.43 4.95 -20.15
C VAL A 58 9.36 3.96 -20.87
N SER A 59 9.60 2.78 -20.29
CA SER A 59 10.41 1.76 -20.96
C SER A 59 9.62 1.13 -22.12
N PRO A 60 10.19 1.09 -23.33
CA PRO A 60 9.56 0.41 -24.46
C PRO A 60 9.58 -1.12 -24.35
N GLU A 61 10.58 -1.70 -23.67
CA GLU A 61 10.82 -3.15 -23.67
C GLU A 61 10.60 -3.82 -22.31
N ARG A 62 10.54 -3.06 -21.21
CA ARG A 62 10.54 -3.64 -19.85
C ARG A 62 9.29 -3.27 -19.07
N PRO A 63 8.48 -4.25 -18.63
CA PRO A 63 7.38 -3.98 -17.71
C PRO A 63 7.91 -3.62 -16.31
N ARG A 64 7.34 -2.59 -15.69
CA ARG A 64 7.55 -2.28 -14.26
C ARG A 64 6.56 -3.08 -13.42
N ARG A 65 7.06 -3.94 -12.52
CA ARG A 65 6.28 -4.79 -11.62
C ARG A 65 6.62 -4.47 -10.16
N ALA A 66 5.62 -4.51 -9.30
CA ALA A 66 5.75 -4.37 -7.86
C ALA A 66 4.72 -5.27 -7.16
N LEU A 67 5.00 -5.67 -5.93
CA LEU A 67 4.06 -6.36 -5.06
C LEU A 67 3.54 -5.36 -4.01
N GLY A 68 2.21 -5.21 -3.94
CA GLY A 68 1.55 -4.43 -2.91
C GLY A 68 1.12 -5.32 -1.75
N LEU A 69 1.39 -4.89 -0.52
CA LEU A 69 0.96 -5.55 0.71
C LEU A 69 0.27 -4.51 1.59
N HIS A 70 -0.89 -4.85 2.15
CA HIS A 70 -1.56 -4.01 3.14
C HIS A 70 -1.46 -4.65 4.52
N TYR A 71 -0.92 -3.91 5.47
CA TYR A 71 -0.92 -4.27 6.88
C TYR A 71 -2.01 -3.47 7.59
N VAL A 72 -2.87 -4.17 8.31
CA VAL A 72 -3.90 -3.57 9.17
C VAL A 72 -3.63 -3.97 10.61
N ARG A 73 -4.24 -3.25 11.55
CA ARG A 73 -4.16 -3.63 12.96
C ARG A 73 -4.83 -4.98 13.18
N ALA A 74 -4.29 -5.77 14.10
CA ALA A 74 -4.85 -7.08 14.45
C ALA A 74 -6.25 -6.99 15.10
N ASP A 75 -6.61 -5.82 15.62
CA ASP A 75 -7.93 -5.51 16.20
C ASP A 75 -8.82 -4.69 15.25
N ALA A 76 -8.48 -4.64 13.96
CA ALA A 76 -9.33 -4.01 12.95
C ALA A 76 -10.60 -4.85 12.72
N GLY A 77 -11.73 -4.17 12.54
CA GLY A 77 -13.00 -4.76 12.13
C GLY A 77 -13.47 -4.23 10.79
N PHE A 78 -14.34 -4.99 10.12
CA PHE A 78 -15.13 -4.47 9.02
C PHE A 78 -16.08 -3.38 9.51
N ARG A 79 -16.19 -2.31 8.72
CA ARG A 79 -17.20 -1.27 8.94
C ARG A 79 -18.59 -1.79 8.59
N GLU A 80 -19.59 -1.39 9.36
CA GLU A 80 -21.00 -1.72 9.09
C GLU A 80 -21.60 -0.81 8.00
N ALA A 81 -21.26 0.47 8.01
CA ALA A 81 -21.83 1.48 7.11
C ALA A 81 -20.76 2.44 6.55
N PRO A 82 -20.64 2.57 5.21
CA PRO A 82 -21.22 1.67 4.21
C PRO A 82 -20.63 0.26 4.35
N PRO A 83 -21.35 -0.79 3.92
CA PRO A 83 -20.85 -2.16 4.00
C PRO A 83 -19.52 -2.30 3.23
N PRO A 84 -18.68 -3.28 3.59
CA PRO A 84 -17.41 -3.51 2.91
C PRO A 84 -17.61 -3.68 1.40
N ASP A 85 -16.68 -3.12 0.61
CA ASP A 85 -16.71 -3.27 -0.84
C ASP A 85 -16.37 -4.70 -1.28
N TYR A 86 -16.45 -4.97 -2.58
CA TYR A 86 -16.23 -6.31 -3.12
C TYR A 86 -14.83 -6.89 -2.85
N ILE A 87 -13.82 -6.05 -2.62
CA ILE A 87 -12.43 -6.51 -2.48
C ILE A 87 -12.27 -7.23 -1.14
N TYR A 88 -12.75 -6.60 -0.06
CA TYR A 88 -12.62 -7.13 1.29
C TYR A 88 -13.90 -7.77 1.83
N GLY A 89 -15.07 -7.37 1.34
CA GLY A 89 -16.38 -7.88 1.77
C GLY A 89 -16.59 -9.37 1.50
N ARG A 90 -15.88 -9.94 0.52
CA ARG A 90 -15.87 -11.39 0.26
C ARG A 90 -15.26 -12.23 1.40
N TYR A 91 -14.63 -11.59 2.39
CA TYR A 91 -14.07 -12.24 3.58
C TYR A 91 -14.93 -12.05 4.83
N VAL A 92 -16.09 -11.40 4.71
CA VAL A 92 -17.10 -11.33 5.76
C VAL A 92 -17.84 -12.66 5.78
N LEU A 93 -17.88 -13.33 6.94
CA LEU A 93 -18.41 -14.69 7.05
C LEU A 93 -19.92 -14.76 7.32
N GLY A 94 -20.55 -13.64 7.71
CA GLY A 94 -21.98 -13.57 7.98
C GLY A 94 -22.54 -12.17 7.86
N GLU A 95 -23.85 -12.07 7.64
CA GLU A 95 -24.54 -10.78 7.66
C GLU A 95 -24.38 -10.12 9.03
N GLY A 96 -23.90 -8.87 9.04
CA GLY A 96 -23.61 -8.13 10.27
C GLY A 96 -22.31 -8.52 10.98
N ASP A 97 -21.53 -9.47 10.45
CA ASP A 97 -20.23 -9.81 11.02
C ASP A 97 -19.20 -8.73 10.70
N THR A 98 -18.65 -8.12 11.74
CA THR A 98 -17.60 -7.10 11.64
C THR A 98 -16.19 -7.67 11.83
N THR A 99 -16.04 -8.98 11.99
CA THR A 99 -14.77 -9.61 12.34
C THR A 99 -13.87 -9.77 11.12
N VAL A 100 -12.62 -9.30 11.21
CA VAL A 100 -11.57 -9.60 10.23
C VAL A 100 -10.91 -10.92 10.63
N HIS A 101 -11.28 -12.02 9.96
CA HIS A 101 -10.85 -13.35 10.37
C HIS A 101 -9.38 -13.64 10.00
N GLU A 102 -8.58 -14.13 10.95
CA GLU A 102 -7.13 -14.35 10.76
C GLU A 102 -6.79 -15.41 9.70
N THR A 103 -7.73 -16.32 9.40
CA THR A 103 -7.62 -17.28 8.29
C THR A 103 -7.39 -16.59 6.95
N PHE A 104 -7.95 -15.39 6.75
CA PHE A 104 -7.78 -14.61 5.52
C PHE A 104 -6.78 -13.45 5.70
N PHE A 105 -6.65 -12.94 6.93
CA PHE A 105 -5.78 -11.82 7.29
C PHE A 105 -4.83 -12.24 8.42
N PRO A 106 -3.76 -12.97 8.10
CA PRO A 106 -2.89 -13.53 9.12
C PRO A 106 -2.22 -12.43 9.95
N ILE A 107 -2.19 -12.63 11.25
CA ILE A 107 -1.54 -11.76 12.22
C ILE A 107 -0.04 -12.03 12.14
N VAL A 108 0.69 -11.14 11.48
CA VAL A 108 2.15 -11.27 11.28
C VAL A 108 2.98 -10.80 12.46
N TYR A 109 2.41 -10.00 13.36
CA TYR A 109 3.11 -9.40 14.49
C TYR A 109 2.13 -9.00 15.60
N THR A 110 2.50 -9.27 16.86
CA THR A 110 1.89 -8.64 18.04
C THR A 110 2.97 -8.36 19.08
N PRO A 111 2.80 -7.34 19.96
CA PRO A 111 3.76 -7.08 21.04
C PRO A 111 3.93 -8.24 22.04
N LYS A 112 2.92 -9.11 22.14
CA LYS A 112 2.91 -10.28 23.05
C LYS A 112 3.48 -11.55 22.40
N GLY A 113 3.95 -11.47 21.16
CA GLY A 113 4.59 -12.57 20.46
C GLY A 113 3.64 -13.54 19.74
N TYR A 114 2.31 -13.38 19.86
CA TYR A 114 1.38 -14.13 19.04
C TYR A 114 1.53 -13.75 17.56
N ARG A 115 1.50 -14.78 16.69
CA ARG A 115 1.40 -14.69 15.23
C ARG A 115 0.48 -15.81 14.77
N SER A 116 -0.26 -15.62 13.69
CA SER A 116 -1.13 -16.67 13.18
C SER A 116 -0.30 -17.89 12.73
N PRO A 117 -0.70 -19.13 13.04
CA PRO A 117 0.08 -20.33 12.72
C PRO A 117 0.44 -20.48 11.23
N VAL A 118 -0.39 -19.95 10.33
CA VAL A 118 -0.11 -19.96 8.88
C VAL A 118 1.18 -19.21 8.53
N CYS A 119 1.60 -18.23 9.34
CA CYS A 119 2.87 -17.53 9.12
C CYS A 119 4.07 -18.47 9.26
N ASP A 120 4.01 -19.50 10.09
CA ASP A 120 5.12 -20.43 10.27
C ASP A 120 5.25 -21.40 9.08
N ILE A 121 4.14 -21.69 8.41
CA ILE A 121 4.10 -22.52 7.20
C ILE A 121 4.49 -21.70 5.97
N ALA A 122 3.90 -20.51 5.81
CA ALA A 122 4.02 -19.70 4.61
C ALA A 122 5.29 -18.83 4.58
N CYS A 123 5.87 -18.53 5.73
CA CYS A 123 7.12 -17.76 5.84
C CYS A 123 8.31 -18.60 6.29
N ALA A 124 8.20 -19.94 6.25
CA ALA A 124 9.37 -20.80 6.32
C ALA A 124 10.38 -20.34 5.25
N ASP A 125 11.63 -20.09 5.65
CA ASP A 125 12.64 -19.66 4.69
C ASP A 125 12.82 -20.80 3.68
N PRO A 126 12.51 -20.61 2.38
CA PRO A 126 12.71 -21.66 1.39
C PRO A 126 14.19 -22.05 1.23
N ARG A 127 15.11 -21.32 1.86
CA ARG A 127 16.55 -21.61 1.95
C ARG A 127 16.94 -22.33 3.26
N SER A 128 16.00 -22.63 4.14
CA SER A 128 16.26 -23.28 5.44
C SER A 128 16.11 -24.80 5.44
N ASP A 129 15.81 -25.40 4.28
CA ASP A 129 15.96 -26.85 4.08
C ASP A 129 17.46 -27.16 3.84
N PRO A 130 18.08 -28.12 4.58
CA PRO A 130 19.49 -28.45 4.46
C PRO A 130 19.90 -29.06 3.10
#